data_AF-A0A7W1HXB1-F1
#
_entry.id   AF-A0A7W1HXB1-F1
#
_cell.length_a   1.000
_cell.length_b   1.000
_cell.length_c   1.000
_cell.angle_alpha   90.00
_cell.angle_beta   90.00
_cell.angle_gamma   90.00
#
_symmetry.space_group_name_H-M   'P 1'
#
loop_
_entity.id
_entity.type
_entity.pdbx_description
1 polymer ?
#
loop_
_entity_poly.entity_id
_entity_poly.type
_entity_poly.pdbx_seq_one_letter_code
_entity_poly.pdbx_strand_id
1 'polypeptide(L)'
;LSKKEIINGGKVLVKKVLEFKPQFAAVLGIGAYRTAFNQPKTKLGLQKEKVGDAKIWLLPNPSGLNAHYQLNDLAELFSELRKTIKND
;
A
#
# COMPACT_ATOMS: atom_id res chain seq x y z
N LEU A 1 11.37 -2.96 12.33
CA LEU A 1 10.25 -2.28 13.03
C LEU A 1 9.54 -3.30 13.89
N SER A 2 9.29 -2.96 15.16
CA SER A 2 8.45 -3.76 16.04
C SER A 2 6.98 -3.72 15.58
N LYS A 3 6.19 -4.72 15.99
CA LYS A 3 4.74 -4.75 15.72
C LYS A 3 4.03 -3.48 16.21
N LYS A 4 4.41 -2.97 17.39
CA LYS A 4 3.83 -1.75 17.98
C LYS A 4 4.12 -0.52 17.12
N GLU A 5 5.35 -0.37 16.62
CA GLU A 5 5.70 0.72 15.71
C GLU A 5 4.91 0.66 14.40
N ILE A 6 4.71 -0.54 13.83
CA ILE A 6 3.92 -0.72 12.61
C ILE A 6 2.46 -0.34 12.82
N ILE A 7 1.85 -0.79 13.92
CA ILE A 7 0.45 -0.43 14.27
C ILE A 7 0.31 1.09 14.47
N ASN A 8 1.25 1.71 15.18
CA ASN A 8 1.25 3.17 15.37
C ASN A 8 1.45 3.91 14.04
N GLY A 9 2.34 3.42 13.18
CA GLY A 9 2.55 3.95 11.84
C GLY A 9 1.28 3.91 10.99
N GLY A 10 0.48 2.85 11.09
CA GLY A 10 -0.83 2.76 10.42
C GLY A 10 -1.79 3.87 10.84
N LYS A 11 -1.85 4.19 12.14
CA LYS A 11 -2.67 5.31 12.65
C LYS A 11 -2.20 6.66 12.11
N VAL A 12 -0.89 6.87 12.06
CA VAL A 12 -0.29 8.10 11.50
C VAL A 12 -0.58 8.21 10.00
N LEU A 13 -0.48 7.10 9.25
CA LEU A 13 -0.82 7.05 7.84
C LEU A 13 -2.27 7.46 7.61
N VAL A 14 -3.22 6.90 8.35
CA VAL A 14 -4.64 7.24 8.23
C VAL A 14 -4.86 8.74 8.47
N LYS A 15 -4.27 9.29 9.53
CA LYS A 15 -4.37 10.73 9.83
C LYS A 15 -3.90 11.58 8.65
N LYS A 16 -2.72 11.27 8.09
CA LYS A 16 -2.17 12.01 6.94
C LYS A 16 -3.06 11.90 5.71
N VAL A 17 -3.57 10.71 5.40
CA VAL A 17 -4.45 10.53 4.23
C VAL A 17 -5.74 11.32 4.37
N LEU A 18 -6.33 11.37 5.56
CA LEU A 18 -7.53 12.18 5.81
C LEU A 18 -7.25 13.69 5.76
N GLU A 19 -6.05 14.11 6.16
CA GLU A 19 -5.61 15.51 6.13
C GLU A 19 -5.34 16.01 4.69
N PHE A 20 -4.54 15.25 3.93
CA PHE A 20 -4.12 15.65 2.58
C PHE A 20 -5.09 15.24 1.48
N LYS A 21 -6.06 14.36 1.78
CA LYS A 21 -7.12 13.88 0.87
C LYS A 21 -6.63 13.54 -0.55
N PRO A 22 -5.58 12.72 -0.70
CA PRO A 22 -5.14 12.31 -2.03
C PRO A 22 -6.21 11.44 -2.68
N GLN A 23 -6.27 11.43 -4.01
CA GLN A 23 -7.13 10.48 -4.73
C GLN A 23 -6.69 9.03 -4.50
N PHE A 24 -5.38 8.80 -4.37
CA PHE A 24 -4.78 7.50 -4.13
C PHE A 24 -3.69 7.55 -3.08
N ALA A 25 -3.58 6.51 -2.27
CA ALA A 25 -2.42 6.25 -1.42
C ALA A 25 -1.86 4.86 -1.72
N ALA A 26 -0.61 4.81 -2.19
CA ALA A 26 0.10 3.56 -2.46
C ALA A 26 0.99 3.19 -1.27
N VAL A 27 0.81 2.00 -0.70
CA VAL A 27 1.64 1.46 0.38
C VAL A 27 2.58 0.40 -0.18
N LEU A 28 3.88 0.60 0.03
CA LEU A 28 4.93 -0.33 -0.41
C LEU A 28 5.26 -1.29 0.73
N GLY A 29 4.89 -2.56 0.58
CA GLY A 29 5.14 -3.61 1.57
C GLY A 29 3.85 -4.13 2.22
N ILE A 30 3.31 -5.21 1.65
CA ILE A 30 2.06 -5.83 2.11
C ILE A 30 2.13 -6.35 3.55
N GLY A 31 3.27 -6.89 4.00
CA GLY A 31 3.39 -7.43 5.36
C GLY A 31 3.22 -6.37 6.45
N ALA A 32 3.77 -5.17 6.23
CA ALA A 32 3.59 -4.04 7.13
C ALA A 32 2.12 -3.59 7.15
N TYR A 33 1.46 -3.52 6.00
CA TYR A 33 0.04 -3.17 5.91
C TYR A 33 -0.84 -4.19 6.66
N ARG A 34 -0.67 -5.48 6.40
CA ARG A 34 -1.42 -6.56 7.07
C ARG A 34 -1.28 -6.46 8.59
N THR A 35 -0.08 -6.14 9.07
CA THR A 35 0.21 -5.97 10.50
C THR A 35 -0.43 -4.68 11.06
N ALA A 36 -0.31 -3.56 10.35
CA ALA A 36 -0.80 -2.26 10.79
C ALA A 36 -2.33 -2.22 10.92
N PHE A 37 -3.02 -2.90 10.01
CA PHE A 37 -4.49 -2.86 9.90
C PHE A 37 -5.17 -4.16 10.37
N ASN A 38 -4.41 -5.13 10.88
CA ASN A 38 -4.90 -6.45 11.29
C ASN A 38 -5.71 -7.17 10.19
N GLN A 39 -5.20 -7.12 8.95
CA GLN A 39 -5.82 -7.75 7.79
C GLN A 39 -4.90 -8.79 7.17
N PRO A 40 -4.78 -10.01 7.72
CA PRO A 40 -3.75 -10.97 7.29
C PRO A 40 -3.93 -11.52 5.86
N LYS A 41 -5.14 -11.42 5.30
CA LYS A 41 -5.49 -11.98 3.98
C LYS A 41 -5.47 -10.98 2.83
N THR A 42 -5.14 -9.71 3.10
CA THR A 42 -5.09 -8.65 2.07
C THR A 42 -4.10 -9.03 0.96
N LYS A 43 -4.45 -8.73 -0.29
CA LYS A 43 -3.63 -9.02 -1.49
C LYS A 43 -3.04 -7.74 -2.07
N LEU A 44 -2.04 -7.87 -2.93
CA LEU A 44 -1.53 -6.74 -3.71
C LEU A 44 -2.60 -6.18 -4.66
N GLY A 45 -2.40 -4.95 -5.13
CA GLY A 45 -3.28 -4.25 -6.07
C GLY A 45 -4.19 -3.21 -5.40
N LEU A 46 -5.24 -2.81 -6.10
CA LEU A 46 -6.28 -1.91 -5.58
C LEU A 46 -7.11 -2.61 -4.50
N GLN A 47 -7.29 -1.94 -3.37
CA GLN A 47 -8.12 -2.42 -2.28
C GLN A 47 -9.56 -1.93 -2.40
N LYS A 48 -10.50 -2.69 -1.83
CA LYS A 48 -11.92 -2.29 -1.76
C LYS A 48 -12.11 -1.20 -0.71
N GLU A 49 -11.38 -1.32 0.38
CA GLU A 49 -11.36 -0.38 1.49
C GLU A 49 -10.63 0.90 1.09
N LYS A 50 -11.19 2.04 1.53
CA LYS A 50 -10.62 3.37 1.36
C LYS A 50 -10.23 3.96 2.71
N VAL A 51 -9.42 5.00 2.67
CA VAL A 51 -9.20 5.89 3.83
C VAL A 51 -9.75 7.26 3.49
N GLY A 52 -10.92 7.59 4.05
CA GLY A 52 -11.74 8.68 3.50
C GLY A 52 -12.11 8.38 2.05
N ASP A 53 -11.88 9.35 1.16
CA ASP A 53 -12.11 9.17 -0.28
C ASP A 53 -10.91 8.53 -1.02
N ALA A 54 -9.75 8.44 -0.35
CA ALA A 54 -8.52 7.94 -0.96
C ALA A 54 -8.59 6.44 -1.22
N LYS A 55 -8.39 6.05 -2.49
CA LYS A 55 -8.25 4.66 -2.91
C LYS A 55 -6.89 4.11 -2.48
N ILE A 56 -6.86 2.92 -1.88
CA ILE A 56 -5.62 2.32 -1.39
C ILE A 56 -5.06 1.33 -2.41
N TRP A 57 -3.79 1.48 -2.73
CA TRP A 57 -3.03 0.52 -3.52
C TRP A 57 -1.96 -0.15 -2.67
N LEU A 58 -1.84 -1.46 -2.78
CA LEU A 58 -0.78 -2.22 -2.13
C LEU A 58 0.18 -2.76 -3.16
N LEU A 59 1.45 -2.41 -2.99
CA LEU A 59 2.53 -2.82 -3.86
C LEU A 59 3.60 -3.58 -3.05
N PRO A 60 4.37 -4.46 -3.69
CA PRO A 60 5.57 -5.01 -3.07
C PRO A 60 6.57 -3.90 -2.71
N ASN A 61 7.42 -4.15 -1.71
CA ASN A 61 8.51 -3.25 -1.39
C ASN A 61 9.61 -3.38 -2.46
N PRO A 62 10.02 -2.31 -3.16
CA PRO A 62 11.01 -2.36 -4.25
C PRO A 62 12.46 -2.53 -3.77
N SER A 63 12.69 -2.58 -2.45
CA SER A 63 14.03 -2.87 -1.90
C SER A 63 14.60 -4.18 -2.46
N GLY A 64 15.86 -4.16 -2.92
CA GLY A 64 16.56 -5.33 -3.44
C GLY A 64 16.77 -6.47 -2.43
N LEU A 65 16.52 -6.23 -1.15
CA LEU A 65 16.47 -7.29 -0.13
C LEU A 65 15.20 -8.16 -0.22
N ASN A 66 14.19 -7.70 -0.97
CA ASN A 66 12.93 -8.40 -1.16
C ASN A 66 13.03 -9.37 -2.36
N ALA A 67 13.75 -10.48 -2.16
CA ALA A 67 14.05 -11.46 -3.21
C ALA A 67 12.83 -12.18 -3.83
N HIS A 68 11.63 -11.94 -3.30
CA HIS A 68 10.38 -12.55 -3.79
C HIS A 68 9.80 -11.86 -5.03
N TYR A 69 10.25 -10.66 -5.39
CA TYR A 69 9.79 -9.94 -6.58
C TYR A 69 10.97 -9.59 -7.47
N GLN A 70 10.92 -10.04 -8.71
CA GLN A 70 11.87 -9.63 -9.73
C GLN A 70 11.50 -8.24 -10.28
N LEU A 71 12.45 -7.59 -10.94
CA LEU A 71 12.24 -6.25 -11.51
C LEU A 71 11.02 -6.20 -12.45
N ASN A 72 10.80 -7.26 -13.22
CA ASN A 72 9.66 -7.36 -14.14
C ASN A 72 8.31 -7.39 -13.39
N ASP A 73 8.22 -8.13 -12.28
CA ASP A 73 7.00 -8.18 -11.45
C ASP A 73 6.68 -6.81 -10.85
N LEU A 74 7.73 -6.10 -10.40
CA LEU A 74 7.60 -4.72 -9.91
C LEU A 74 7.11 -3.79 -11.02
N ALA A 75 7.72 -3.87 -12.21
CA ALA A 75 7.33 -3.04 -13.35
C ALA A 75 5.87 -3.25 -13.76
N GLU A 76 5.39 -4.50 -13.76
CA GLU A 76 4.01 -4.84 -14.08
C GLU A 76 3.03 -4.20 -13.08
N LEU A 77 3.22 -4.45 -11.77
CA LEU A 77 2.31 -3.94 -10.73
C LEU A 77 2.30 -2.40 -10.65
N PHE A 78 3.46 -1.75 -10.85
CA PHE A 78 3.51 -0.29 -10.90
C PHE A 78 2.86 0.27 -12.17
N SER A 79 2.93 -0.46 -13.29
CA SER A 79 2.23 -0.11 -14.53
C SER A 79 0.71 -0.20 -14.35
N GLU A 80 0.20 -1.21 -13.63
CA GLU A 80 -1.22 -1.32 -13.30
C GLU A 80 -1.72 -0.15 -12.45
N LEU A 81 -0.96 0.24 -11.42
CA LEU A 81 -1.26 1.46 -10.64
C LEU A 81 -1.36 2.68 -11.57
N ARG A 82 -0.36 2.88 -12.43
CA ARG A 82 -0.33 4.01 -13.36
C ARG A 82 -1.54 4.02 -14.31
N LYS A 83 -1.92 2.86 -14.85
CA LYS A 83 -3.11 2.74 -15.72
C LYS A 83 -4.39 3.09 -14.96
N THR A 84 -4.50 2.65 -13.71
CA THR A 84 -5.66 2.92 -12.86
C THR A 84 -5.80 4.42 -12.58
N ILE A 85 -4.71 5.10 -12.22
CA ILE A 85 -4.71 6.55 -12.00
C ILE A 85 -5.11 7.33 -13.25
N LYS A 86 -4.72 6.85 -14.44
CA LYS A 86 -5.05 7.52 -15.72
C LYS A 86 -6.50 7.37 -16.14
N ASN A 87 -7.19 6.34 -15.66
CA ASN A 87 -8.54 5.99 -16.07
C ASN A 87 -9.61 6.41 -15.05
N ASP A 88 -9.21 7.07 -13.96
CA ASP A 88 -10.07 7.68 -12.94
C ASP A 88 -10.20 9.20 -13.15
#